data_AF-A0A8S4RGB1-F1
#
_entry.id   AF-A0A8S4RGB1-F1
#
_cell.length_a   1.000
_cell.length_b   1.000
_cell.length_c   1.000
_cell.angle_alpha   90.00
_cell.angle_beta   90.00
_cell.angle_gamma   90.00
#
_symmetry.space_group_name_H-M   'P 1'
#
loop_
_entity.id
_entity.type
_entity.pdbx_description
1 polymer ?
#
loop_
_entity_poly.entity_id
_entity_poly.type
_entity_poly.pdbx_seq_one_letter_code
_entity_poly.pdbx_strand_id
1 'polypeptide(L)'
;MEENTKNTAKRRFIYGGFILVLAICVGGIHYAYVRTLFENDKHFLYLSDLEREMSLRTEMGFYYSFYKTVVETRPFQVGIFKLLMDRLVEYPHEVNAVNRFNIHPEVPILFLNTASLIFWQFTPYIFMSQVAIFFVMEQMCIIDRKTLSVFVHNHICSLQAAALLFQCNASPMSSLHACYFGVIAVYSLVGKYARVDVRNRYDFITECLLVFPRIFSTTFVAFYLWGSLKRGKPDKDTHVWDILYSKFTDHKSFHTLIYTCSDVFDFMPLSTIINMSKTLLVPIVLIISVNVVDFWIKDAYVRSESEMRSANQYLHNGIDNNRRNAANNRQVNVAKDKKDILMVYVRNLKIDPAVFYNLAMMAVFGLMAGLVMRLKLLLTTQMCILSSLVVKKYFRV
;
A
#
# COMPACT_ATOMS: atom_id res chain seq x y z
N MET A 1 17.19 -16.20 27.99
CA MET A 1 16.59 -14.97 27.41
C MET A 1 15.83 -15.25 26.12
N GLU A 2 16.30 -16.13 25.24
CA GLU A 2 15.67 -16.45 23.94
C GLU A 2 14.32 -17.17 24.05
N GLU A 3 14.14 -18.02 25.05
CA GLU A 3 12.89 -18.74 25.30
C GLU A 3 11.76 -17.81 25.79
N ASN A 4 12.13 -16.78 26.55
CA ASN A 4 11.19 -15.80 27.10
C ASN A 4 10.70 -14.81 26.03
N THR A 5 11.53 -14.52 25.02
CA THR A 5 11.17 -13.70 23.84
C THR A 5 10.28 -14.46 22.87
N LYS A 6 10.52 -15.75 22.65
CA LYS A 6 9.62 -16.62 21.85
C LYS A 6 8.24 -16.77 22.49
N ASN A 7 8.17 -16.93 23.82
CA ASN A 7 6.88 -17.03 24.53
C ASN A 7 6.08 -15.72 24.53
N THR A 8 6.73 -14.57 24.62
CA THR A 8 6.06 -13.28 24.56
C THR A 8 5.54 -12.95 23.16
N ALA A 9 6.29 -13.29 22.09
CA ALA A 9 5.82 -13.12 20.71
C ALA A 9 4.63 -14.03 20.39
N LYS A 10 4.68 -15.32 20.78
CA LYS A 10 3.58 -16.27 20.63
C LYS A 10 2.32 -15.82 21.35
N ARG A 11 2.46 -15.33 22.59
CA ARG A 11 1.36 -14.79 23.37
C ARG A 11 0.76 -13.57 22.67
N ARG A 12 1.55 -12.60 22.22
CA ARG A 12 1.05 -11.42 21.47
C ARG A 12 0.28 -11.79 20.20
N PHE A 13 0.73 -12.79 19.45
CA PHE A 13 0.04 -13.26 18.25
C PHE A 13 -1.31 -13.91 18.56
N ILE A 14 -1.37 -14.79 19.57
CA ILE A 14 -2.62 -15.43 20.02
C ILE A 14 -3.61 -14.37 20.53
N TYR A 15 -3.15 -13.42 21.33
CA TYR A 15 -3.98 -12.31 21.80
C TYR A 15 -4.47 -11.43 20.64
N GLY A 16 -3.63 -11.14 19.64
CA GLY A 16 -4.03 -10.36 18.45
C GLY A 16 -5.10 -11.07 17.62
N GLY A 17 -4.96 -12.39 17.40
CA GLY A 17 -5.97 -13.19 16.69
C GLY A 17 -7.30 -13.27 17.45
N PHE A 18 -7.24 -13.47 18.77
CA PHE A 18 -8.43 -13.45 19.62
C PHE A 18 -9.14 -12.09 19.58
N ILE A 19 -8.39 -10.98 19.67
CA ILE A 19 -8.93 -9.62 19.59
C ILE A 19 -9.59 -9.39 18.21
N LEU A 20 -9.01 -9.86 17.12
CA LEU A 20 -9.59 -9.71 15.79
C LEU A 20 -10.91 -10.46 15.64
N VAL A 21 -10.97 -11.72 16.07
CA VAL A 21 -12.21 -12.52 16.03
C VAL A 21 -13.27 -11.88 16.90
N LEU A 22 -12.90 -11.47 18.12
CA LEU A 22 -13.79 -10.75 19.02
C LEU A 22 -14.29 -9.44 18.37
N ALA A 23 -13.42 -8.67 17.72
CA ALA A 23 -13.79 -7.42 17.06
C ALA A 23 -14.74 -7.63 15.87
N ILE A 24 -14.56 -8.69 15.09
CA ILE A 24 -15.47 -9.03 13.98
C ILE A 24 -16.83 -9.48 14.53
N CYS A 25 -16.85 -10.36 15.54
CA CYS A 25 -18.09 -10.82 16.15
C CYS A 25 -18.84 -9.68 16.83
N VAL A 26 -18.16 -8.88 17.66
CA VAL A 26 -18.73 -7.70 18.31
C VAL A 26 -19.15 -6.67 17.28
N GLY A 27 -18.37 -6.46 16.22
CA GLY A 27 -18.71 -5.55 15.13
C GLY A 27 -19.97 -5.99 14.37
N GLY A 28 -20.12 -7.28 14.08
CA GLY A 28 -21.32 -7.83 13.43
C GLY A 28 -22.57 -7.74 14.32
N ILE A 29 -22.42 -8.09 15.61
CA ILE A 29 -23.48 -7.93 16.61
C ILE A 29 -23.84 -6.45 16.77
N HIS A 30 -22.83 -5.57 16.84
CA HIS A 30 -23.03 -4.13 16.95
C HIS A 30 -23.69 -3.56 15.69
N TYR A 31 -23.31 -3.98 14.50
CA TYR A 31 -23.98 -3.58 13.26
C TYR A 31 -25.45 -4.00 13.25
N ALA A 32 -25.75 -5.25 13.58
CA ALA A 32 -27.12 -5.74 13.67
C ALA A 32 -27.90 -4.97 14.74
N TYR A 33 -27.31 -4.78 15.92
CA TYR A 33 -27.90 -4.01 17.02
C TYR A 33 -28.14 -2.56 16.63
N VAL A 34 -27.18 -1.85 16.06
CA VAL A 34 -27.31 -0.45 15.63
C VAL A 34 -28.34 -0.33 14.51
N ARG A 35 -28.39 -1.27 13.57
CA ARG A 35 -29.42 -1.31 12.53
C ARG A 35 -30.82 -1.45 13.16
N THR A 36 -30.99 -2.41 14.06
CA THR A 36 -32.28 -2.64 14.74
C THR A 36 -32.64 -1.49 15.67
N LEU A 37 -31.66 -0.92 16.38
CA LEU A 37 -31.85 0.25 17.24
C LEU A 37 -32.26 1.47 16.42
N PHE A 38 -31.61 1.71 15.29
CA PHE A 38 -31.94 2.80 14.37
C PHE A 38 -33.35 2.63 13.81
N GLU A 39 -33.74 1.41 13.40
CA GLU A 39 -35.11 1.14 12.95
C GLU A 39 -36.14 1.20 14.09
N ASN A 40 -35.77 0.86 15.33
CA ASN A 40 -36.70 0.94 16.47
C ASN A 40 -36.86 2.37 17.00
N ASP A 41 -35.81 3.19 16.95
CA ASP A 41 -35.82 4.59 17.38
C ASP A 41 -36.51 5.46 16.33
N LYS A 42 -36.15 5.26 15.07
CA LYS A 42 -36.59 6.14 13.98
C LYS A 42 -37.74 5.58 13.18
N HIS A 43 -38.01 4.27 13.20
CA HIS A 43 -38.96 3.60 12.31
C HIS A 43 -38.76 3.96 10.83
N PHE A 44 -37.51 4.20 10.41
CA PHE A 44 -37.13 4.88 9.18
C PHE A 44 -37.84 4.33 7.93
N LEU A 45 -38.09 3.02 7.85
CA LEU A 45 -38.84 2.38 6.77
C LEU A 45 -40.29 2.88 6.61
N TYR A 46 -40.95 3.30 7.68
CA TYR A 46 -42.36 3.70 7.71
C TYR A 46 -42.59 5.21 7.58
N LEU A 47 -41.52 6.02 7.67
CA LEU A 47 -41.65 7.48 7.56
C LEU A 47 -41.82 7.92 6.11
N SER A 48 -42.58 8.99 5.94
CA SER A 48 -42.62 9.74 4.69
C SER A 48 -41.27 10.40 4.41
N ASP A 49 -41.00 10.73 3.16
CA ASP A 49 -39.69 11.25 2.76
C ASP A 49 -39.33 12.55 3.51
N LEU A 50 -40.28 13.46 3.74
CA LEU A 50 -40.04 14.67 4.53
C LEU A 50 -39.64 14.36 5.98
N GLU A 51 -40.32 13.41 6.61
CA GLU A 51 -40.03 13.04 7.99
C GLU A 51 -38.68 12.31 8.10
N ARG A 52 -38.31 11.49 7.11
CA ARG A 52 -36.97 10.87 7.03
C ARG A 52 -35.88 11.92 7.03
N GLU A 53 -36.06 13.00 6.28
CA GLU A 53 -35.09 14.08 6.20
C GLU A 53 -34.97 14.86 7.51
N MET A 54 -36.10 15.20 8.13
CA MET A 54 -36.12 15.85 9.45
C MET A 54 -35.54 14.97 10.56
N SER A 55 -35.54 13.65 10.36
CA SER A 55 -34.95 12.71 11.30
C SER A 55 -33.41 12.79 11.32
N LEU A 56 -32.76 13.11 10.20
CA LEU A 56 -31.31 13.16 10.09
C LEU A 56 -30.77 14.47 10.69
N ARG A 57 -29.97 14.37 11.75
CA ARG A 57 -29.36 15.52 12.44
C ARG A 57 -27.83 15.48 12.32
N THR A 58 -27.22 16.63 12.61
CA THR A 58 -25.75 16.81 12.67
C THR A 58 -25.02 16.32 11.41
N GLU A 59 -24.05 15.43 11.57
CA GLU A 59 -23.20 14.92 10.49
C GLU A 59 -24.00 14.08 9.48
N MET A 60 -24.97 13.30 9.95
CA MET A 60 -25.79 12.45 9.08
C MET A 60 -26.69 13.30 8.17
N GLY A 61 -27.29 14.35 8.73
CA GLY A 61 -28.08 15.33 7.96
C GLY A 61 -27.20 16.11 6.98
N PHE A 62 -25.97 16.43 7.38
CA PHE A 62 -24.99 17.10 6.53
C PHE A 62 -24.59 16.26 5.30
N TYR A 63 -24.20 14.99 5.49
CA TYR A 63 -23.88 14.09 4.37
C TYR A 63 -25.09 13.82 3.48
N TYR A 64 -26.27 13.63 4.08
CA TYR A 64 -27.50 13.44 3.33
C TYR A 64 -27.88 14.69 2.52
N SER A 65 -27.66 15.90 3.05
CA SER A 65 -27.87 17.16 2.31
C SER A 65 -27.02 17.24 1.05
N PHE A 66 -25.74 16.84 1.13
CA PHE A 66 -24.86 16.76 -0.04
C PHE A 66 -25.34 15.73 -1.07
N TYR A 67 -25.68 14.53 -0.60
CA TYR A 67 -26.24 13.49 -1.45
C TYR A 67 -27.52 13.97 -2.17
N LYS A 68 -28.47 14.53 -1.41
CA LYS A 68 -29.73 15.05 -1.91
C LYS A 68 -29.51 16.16 -2.94
N THR A 69 -28.65 17.13 -2.65
CA THR A 69 -28.31 18.23 -3.57
C THR A 69 -27.82 17.71 -4.92
N VAL A 70 -26.99 16.67 -4.92
CA VAL A 70 -26.43 16.06 -6.13
C VAL A 70 -27.46 15.23 -6.90
N VAL A 71 -28.34 14.51 -6.21
CA VAL A 71 -29.35 13.64 -6.83
C VAL A 71 -30.54 14.43 -7.39
N GLU A 72 -31.00 15.46 -6.68
CA GLU A 72 -32.16 16.25 -7.08
C GLU A 72 -31.83 17.35 -8.09
N THR A 73 -30.66 17.97 -7.99
CA THR A 73 -30.29 19.05 -8.91
C THR A 73 -29.94 18.45 -10.28
N ARG A 74 -30.79 18.70 -11.27
CA ARG A 74 -30.51 18.41 -12.69
C ARG A 74 -30.16 19.69 -13.44
N PRO A 75 -29.11 19.71 -14.29
CA PRO A 75 -28.16 18.62 -14.58
C PRO A 75 -27.15 18.39 -13.43
N PHE A 76 -26.57 17.18 -13.36
CA PHE A 76 -25.60 16.76 -12.32
C PHE A 76 -24.46 17.78 -12.08
N GLN A 77 -23.98 18.41 -13.16
CA GLN A 77 -22.91 19.42 -13.10
C GLN A 77 -23.28 20.62 -12.21
N VAL A 78 -24.55 21.04 -12.23
CA VAL A 78 -25.04 22.15 -11.39
C VAL A 78 -25.10 21.71 -9.92
N GLY A 79 -25.45 20.45 -9.65
CA GLY A 79 -25.37 19.88 -8.30
C GLY A 79 -23.95 19.92 -7.74
N ILE A 80 -22.95 19.53 -8.54
CA ILE A 80 -21.54 19.61 -8.15
C ILE A 80 -21.08 21.08 -7.97
N PHE A 81 -21.50 21.99 -8.85
CA PHE A 81 -21.16 23.40 -8.71
C PHE A 81 -21.71 24.01 -7.41
N LYS A 82 -22.94 23.63 -7.00
CA LYS A 82 -23.51 24.03 -5.71
C LYS A 82 -22.70 23.53 -4.51
N LEU A 83 -22.07 22.36 -4.59
CA LEU A 83 -21.17 21.86 -3.54
C LEU A 83 -19.81 22.56 -3.52
N LEU A 84 -19.33 23.01 -4.68
CA LEU A 84 -18.05 23.73 -4.81
C LEU A 84 -18.15 25.19 -4.39
N MET A 85 -19.33 25.80 -4.51
CA MET A 85 -19.61 27.20 -4.20
C MET A 85 -20.82 27.30 -3.27
N ASP A 86 -20.70 26.69 -2.09
CA ASP A 86 -21.77 26.69 -1.11
C ASP A 86 -21.81 28.01 -0.34
N ARG A 87 -22.92 28.75 -0.44
CA ARG A 87 -23.16 30.00 0.30
C ARG A 87 -24.18 29.84 1.44
N LEU A 88 -24.76 28.65 1.58
CA LEU A 88 -25.82 28.39 2.54
C LEU A 88 -25.26 28.05 3.93
N VAL A 89 -24.04 27.50 3.98
CA VAL A 89 -23.41 27.05 5.23
C VAL A 89 -22.77 28.20 6.02
N GLU A 90 -22.07 29.12 5.34
CA GLU A 90 -21.47 30.31 5.97
C GLU A 90 -21.80 31.55 5.14
N TYR A 91 -22.50 32.52 5.73
CA TYR A 91 -22.67 33.85 5.15
C TYR A 91 -21.70 34.83 5.82
N PRO A 92 -20.97 35.70 5.10
CA PRO A 92 -21.08 36.01 3.68
C PRO A 92 -20.10 35.27 2.75
N HIS A 93 -19.30 34.34 3.27
CA HIS A 93 -18.20 33.71 2.53
C HIS A 93 -18.61 32.42 1.83
N GLU A 94 -18.23 32.26 0.56
CA GLU A 94 -18.46 31.00 -0.17
C GLU A 94 -17.51 29.91 0.35
N VAL A 95 -18.07 28.75 0.70
CA VAL A 95 -17.31 27.60 1.19
C VAL A 95 -17.25 26.54 0.11
N ASN A 96 -16.03 26.20 -0.31
CA ASN A 96 -15.80 25.03 -1.16
C ASN A 96 -15.71 23.78 -0.29
N ALA A 97 -16.76 22.95 -0.32
CA ALA A 97 -16.83 21.73 0.48
C ALA A 97 -15.66 20.77 0.15
N VAL A 98 -15.32 20.61 -1.12
CA VAL A 98 -14.25 19.69 -1.55
C VAL A 98 -12.88 20.14 -1.03
N ASN A 99 -12.64 21.45 -1.00
CA ASN A 99 -11.39 22.02 -0.48
C ASN A 99 -11.33 21.97 1.04
N ARG A 100 -12.44 22.30 1.69
CA ARG A 100 -12.54 22.32 3.15
C ARG A 100 -12.30 20.95 3.76
N PHE A 101 -12.75 19.88 3.10
CA PHE A 101 -12.52 18.49 3.54
C PHE A 101 -11.27 17.83 2.96
N ASN A 102 -10.51 18.53 2.12
CA ASN A 102 -9.28 18.02 1.48
C ASN A 102 -9.50 16.69 0.71
N ILE A 103 -10.68 16.52 0.10
CA ILE A 103 -11.07 15.32 -0.67
C ILE A 103 -10.54 15.38 -2.13
N HIS A 104 -10.01 16.54 -2.53
CA HIS A 104 -9.47 16.80 -3.87
C HIS A 104 -8.53 15.73 -4.45
N PRO A 105 -7.58 15.11 -3.71
CA PRO A 105 -6.74 14.08 -4.28
C PRO A 105 -7.44 12.72 -4.40
N GLU A 106 -8.40 12.42 -3.53
CA GLU A 106 -9.06 11.10 -3.48
C GLU A 106 -10.05 10.91 -4.62
N VAL A 107 -10.81 11.95 -4.98
CA VAL A 107 -11.84 11.86 -6.05
C VAL A 107 -11.26 11.56 -7.44
N PRO A 108 -10.20 12.25 -7.92
CA PRO A 108 -9.57 11.93 -9.21
C PRO A 108 -8.95 10.53 -9.21
N ILE A 109 -8.33 10.12 -8.10
CA ILE A 109 -7.74 8.78 -7.96
C ILE A 109 -8.84 7.71 -8.04
N LEU A 110 -9.95 7.89 -7.33
CA LEU A 110 -11.10 7.01 -7.37
C LEU A 110 -11.65 6.90 -8.80
N PHE A 111 -11.83 8.02 -9.49
CA PHE A 111 -12.33 8.04 -10.86
C PHE A 111 -11.39 7.31 -11.83
N LEU A 112 -10.08 7.61 -11.81
CA LEU A 112 -9.10 6.99 -12.69
C LEU A 112 -8.92 5.49 -12.41
N ASN A 113 -8.93 5.09 -11.13
CA ASN A 113 -8.85 3.69 -10.73
C ASN A 113 -10.10 2.92 -11.14
N THR A 114 -11.28 3.51 -10.99
CA THR A 114 -12.53 2.89 -11.43
C THR A 114 -12.57 2.76 -12.96
N ALA A 115 -12.19 3.81 -13.68
CA ALA A 115 -12.15 3.80 -15.14
C ALA A 115 -11.18 2.72 -15.67
N SER A 116 -9.97 2.63 -15.10
CA SER A 116 -8.99 1.63 -15.50
C SER A 116 -9.44 0.19 -15.19
N LEU A 117 -10.19 -0.04 -14.10
CA LEU A 117 -10.79 -1.35 -13.81
C LEU A 117 -11.91 -1.72 -14.81
N ILE A 118 -12.61 -0.74 -15.36
CA ILE A 118 -13.68 -0.96 -16.33
C ILE A 118 -13.10 -1.21 -17.73
N PHE A 119 -12.15 -0.37 -18.15
CA PHE A 119 -11.66 -0.39 -19.53
C PHE A 119 -10.60 -1.46 -19.79
N TRP A 120 -9.90 -1.95 -18.76
CA TRP A 120 -8.80 -2.88 -18.98
C TRP A 120 -8.79 -4.09 -18.05
N GLN A 121 -8.90 -5.27 -18.67
CA GLN A 121 -8.99 -6.57 -18.00
C GLN A 121 -7.77 -6.91 -17.11
N PHE A 122 -6.57 -6.40 -17.41
CA PHE A 122 -5.36 -6.70 -16.64
C PHE A 122 -5.10 -5.73 -15.48
N THR A 123 -5.85 -4.63 -15.38
CA THR A 123 -5.72 -3.63 -14.30
C THR A 123 -5.70 -4.24 -12.89
N PRO A 124 -6.54 -5.24 -12.55
CA PRO A 124 -6.55 -5.79 -11.20
C PRO A 124 -5.22 -6.41 -10.77
N TYR A 125 -4.45 -6.99 -11.69
CA TYR A 125 -3.11 -7.54 -11.39
C TYR A 125 -2.07 -6.45 -11.17
N ILE A 126 -2.20 -5.32 -11.88
CA ILE A 126 -1.34 -4.15 -11.68
C ILE A 126 -1.63 -3.55 -10.31
N PHE A 127 -2.90 -3.34 -9.96
CA PHE A 127 -3.27 -2.82 -8.63
C PHE A 127 -2.89 -3.75 -7.49
N MET A 128 -2.98 -5.08 -7.69
CA MET A 128 -2.45 -6.04 -6.74
C MET A 128 -0.95 -5.85 -6.51
N SER A 129 -0.19 -5.64 -7.59
CA SER A 129 1.26 -5.37 -7.51
C SER A 129 1.58 -4.04 -6.82
N GLN A 130 0.79 -2.98 -7.10
CA GLN A 130 0.94 -1.67 -6.46
C GLN A 130 0.71 -1.77 -4.94
N VAL A 131 -0.37 -2.43 -4.52
CA VAL A 131 -0.67 -2.63 -3.10
C VAL A 131 0.38 -3.54 -2.44
N ALA A 132 0.90 -4.53 -3.15
CA ALA A 132 2.02 -5.35 -2.64
C ALA A 132 3.28 -4.51 -2.38
N ILE A 133 3.61 -3.57 -3.26
CA ILE A 133 4.73 -2.65 -3.06
C ILE A 133 4.48 -1.71 -1.88
N PHE A 134 3.29 -1.12 -1.76
CA PHE A 134 2.95 -0.29 -0.60
C PHE A 134 3.05 -1.08 0.71
N PHE A 135 2.64 -2.35 0.70
CA PHE A 135 2.79 -3.23 1.83
C PHE A 135 4.26 -3.48 2.18
N VAL A 136 5.11 -3.80 1.19
CA VAL A 136 6.57 -3.94 1.39
C VAL A 136 7.19 -2.65 1.94
N MET A 137 6.77 -1.49 1.43
CA MET A 137 7.24 -0.19 1.93
C MET A 137 6.85 0.05 3.39
N GLU A 138 5.67 -0.38 3.83
CA GLU A 138 5.29 -0.34 5.25
C GLU A 138 6.14 -1.30 6.09
N GLN A 139 6.39 -2.52 5.60
CA GLN A 139 7.26 -3.49 6.30
C GLN A 139 8.69 -2.97 6.47
N MET A 140 9.20 -2.24 5.48
CA MET A 140 10.51 -1.58 5.52
C MET A 140 10.51 -0.26 6.29
N CYS A 141 9.37 0.16 6.88
CA CYS A 141 9.21 1.43 7.60
C CYS A 141 9.48 2.68 6.75
N ILE A 142 9.32 2.60 5.42
CA ILE A 142 9.42 3.75 4.52
C ILE A 142 8.12 4.58 4.58
N ILE A 143 6.98 3.90 4.70
CA ILE A 143 5.64 4.50 4.79
C ILE A 143 4.98 4.10 6.11
N ASP A 144 4.18 5.00 6.67
CA ASP A 144 3.36 4.74 7.86
C ASP A 144 2.13 3.87 7.56
N ARG A 145 1.68 3.10 8.56
CA ARG A 145 0.45 2.29 8.47
C ARG A 145 -0.80 3.10 8.10
N LYS A 146 -0.89 4.35 8.57
CA LYS A 146 -2.00 5.25 8.24
C LYS A 146 -2.04 5.52 6.74
N THR A 147 -0.90 5.85 6.17
CA THR A 147 -0.74 6.10 4.73
C THR A 147 -1.03 4.83 3.91
N LEU A 148 -0.56 3.66 4.35
CA LEU A 148 -0.94 2.38 3.73
C LEU A 148 -2.46 2.18 3.75
N SER A 149 -3.12 2.42 4.88
CA SER A 149 -4.57 2.27 5.03
C SER A 149 -5.34 3.19 4.07
N VAL A 150 -4.89 4.43 3.86
CA VAL A 150 -5.51 5.37 2.92
C VAL A 150 -5.39 4.88 1.47
N PHE A 151 -4.22 4.39 1.07
CA PHE A 151 -4.05 3.84 -0.29
C PHE A 151 -4.90 2.58 -0.52
N VAL A 152 -4.92 1.67 0.45
CA VAL A 152 -5.73 0.45 0.37
C VAL A 152 -7.23 0.80 0.35
N HIS A 153 -7.66 1.77 1.14
CA HIS A 153 -9.04 2.26 1.13
C HIS A 153 -9.44 2.79 -0.25
N ASN A 154 -8.59 3.60 -0.90
CA ASN A 154 -8.84 4.10 -2.25
C ASN A 154 -9.03 2.95 -3.27
N HIS A 155 -8.20 1.90 -3.21
CA HIS A 155 -8.36 0.74 -4.10
C HIS A 155 -9.64 -0.06 -3.81
N ILE A 156 -10.02 -0.22 -2.54
CA ILE A 156 -11.27 -0.89 -2.15
C ILE A 156 -12.49 -0.09 -2.64
N CYS A 157 -12.50 1.22 -2.42
CA CYS A 157 -13.59 2.09 -2.90
C CYS A 157 -13.69 2.06 -4.43
N SER A 158 -12.56 2.02 -5.14
CA SER A 158 -12.55 1.90 -6.60
C SER A 158 -13.12 0.55 -7.07
N LEU A 159 -12.78 -0.53 -6.37
CA LEU A 159 -13.31 -1.86 -6.63
C LEU A 159 -14.83 -1.92 -6.38
N GLN A 160 -15.30 -1.30 -5.30
CA GLN A 160 -16.73 -1.18 -5.00
C GLN A 160 -17.48 -0.38 -6.06
N ALA A 161 -16.94 0.76 -6.47
CA ALA A 161 -17.52 1.57 -7.55
C ALA A 161 -17.59 0.80 -8.88
N ALA A 162 -16.52 0.09 -9.26
CA ALA A 162 -16.51 -0.74 -10.46
C ALA A 162 -17.51 -1.92 -10.36
N ALA A 163 -17.62 -2.57 -9.20
CA ALA A 163 -18.56 -3.65 -8.99
C ALA A 163 -20.03 -3.18 -9.11
N LEU A 164 -20.35 -1.99 -8.59
CA LEU A 164 -21.67 -1.38 -8.76
C LEU A 164 -21.99 -1.10 -10.23
N LEU A 165 -21.03 -0.57 -11.00
CA LEU A 165 -21.19 -0.29 -12.42
C LEU A 165 -21.37 -1.56 -13.27
N PHE A 166 -20.75 -2.68 -12.86
CA PHE A 166 -20.96 -4.00 -13.46
C PHE A 166 -22.21 -4.74 -12.92
N GLN A 167 -23.08 -4.06 -12.17
CA GLN A 167 -24.30 -4.62 -11.56
C GLN A 167 -24.04 -5.86 -10.70
N CYS A 168 -22.84 -5.96 -10.10
CA CYS A 168 -22.38 -7.13 -9.34
C CYS A 168 -22.44 -8.47 -10.11
N ASN A 169 -22.57 -8.43 -11.45
CA ASN A 169 -22.80 -9.62 -12.28
C ASN A 169 -21.49 -10.25 -12.77
N ALA A 170 -20.49 -9.42 -13.06
CA ALA A 170 -19.10 -9.85 -13.05
C ALA A 170 -18.65 -9.93 -11.59
N SER A 171 -17.79 -10.88 -11.24
CA SER A 171 -17.38 -11.09 -9.84
C SER A 171 -15.99 -10.53 -9.48
N PRO A 172 -15.67 -9.22 -9.67
CA PRO A 172 -14.44 -8.62 -9.16
C PRO A 172 -14.25 -8.83 -7.66
N MET A 173 -15.34 -8.96 -6.90
CA MET A 173 -15.32 -9.12 -5.44
C MET A 173 -14.85 -10.51 -4.96
N SER A 174 -14.95 -11.55 -5.79
CA SER A 174 -14.47 -12.91 -5.43
C SER A 174 -13.10 -13.25 -6.01
N SER A 175 -12.42 -12.26 -6.58
CA SER A 175 -11.13 -12.39 -7.20
C SER A 175 -9.98 -12.42 -6.18
N LEU A 176 -8.82 -12.91 -6.59
CA LEU A 176 -7.60 -12.89 -5.78
C LEU A 176 -7.23 -11.47 -5.31
N HIS A 177 -7.42 -10.44 -6.16
CA HIS A 177 -7.06 -9.07 -5.83
C HIS A 177 -7.97 -8.48 -4.74
N ALA A 178 -9.28 -8.79 -4.77
CA ALA A 178 -10.20 -8.38 -3.72
C ALA A 178 -9.84 -9.01 -2.36
N CYS A 179 -9.52 -10.30 -2.35
CA CYS A 179 -9.02 -10.98 -1.15
C CYS A 179 -7.72 -10.35 -0.65
N TYR A 180 -6.79 -10.01 -1.54
CA TYR A 180 -5.52 -9.38 -1.18
C TYR A 180 -5.71 -7.99 -0.56
N PHE A 181 -6.56 -7.13 -1.14
CA PHE A 181 -6.88 -5.82 -0.57
C PHE A 181 -7.55 -5.95 0.80
N GLY A 182 -8.49 -6.89 0.95
CA GLY A 182 -9.14 -7.16 2.22
C GLY A 182 -8.15 -7.61 3.31
N VAL A 183 -7.24 -8.53 3.00
CA VAL A 183 -6.22 -9.00 3.95
C VAL A 183 -5.28 -7.88 4.37
N ILE A 184 -4.85 -7.04 3.44
CA ILE A 184 -3.97 -5.90 3.75
C ILE A 184 -4.71 -4.81 4.53
N ALA A 185 -6.00 -4.58 4.26
CA ALA A 185 -6.83 -3.68 5.06
C ALA A 185 -6.93 -4.18 6.51
N VAL A 186 -7.20 -5.47 6.71
CA VAL A 186 -7.23 -6.08 8.05
C VAL A 186 -5.86 -5.99 8.73
N TYR A 187 -4.78 -6.27 8.00
CA TYR A 187 -3.42 -6.08 8.52
C TYR A 187 -3.18 -4.63 8.94
N SER A 188 -3.67 -3.64 8.19
CA SER A 188 -3.45 -2.22 8.51
C SER A 188 -4.08 -1.83 9.86
N LEU A 189 -5.15 -2.53 10.28
CA LEU A 189 -5.81 -2.36 11.57
C LEU A 189 -5.08 -3.11 12.70
N VAL A 190 -4.65 -4.35 12.47
CA VAL A 190 -4.09 -5.24 13.51
C VAL A 190 -2.55 -5.20 13.57
N GLY A 191 -1.89 -4.65 12.55
CA GLY A 191 -0.44 -4.74 12.32
C GLY A 191 0.43 -4.15 13.43
N LYS A 192 -0.14 -3.32 14.32
CA LYS A 192 0.54 -2.86 15.53
C LYS A 192 0.99 -4.02 16.43
N TYR A 193 0.21 -5.10 16.51
CA TYR A 193 0.54 -6.26 17.35
C TYR A 193 1.60 -7.18 16.73
N ALA A 194 1.81 -7.06 15.41
CA ALA A 194 2.79 -7.84 14.66
C ALA A 194 4.18 -7.19 14.60
N ARG A 195 4.36 -5.98 15.14
CA ARG A 195 5.68 -5.33 15.28
C ARG A 195 6.25 -5.47 16.68
N VAL A 196 7.55 -5.75 16.74
CA VAL A 196 8.39 -5.60 17.92
C VAL A 196 8.90 -4.16 17.97
N ASP A 197 8.79 -3.56 19.17
CA ASP A 197 9.36 -2.24 19.46
C ASP A 197 10.88 -2.35 19.51
N VAL A 198 11.59 -1.63 18.63
CA VAL A 198 13.05 -1.77 18.47
C VAL A 198 13.75 -0.96 19.55
N ARG A 199 14.19 -1.64 20.62
CA ARG A 199 15.00 -1.01 21.69
C ARG A 199 16.45 -1.49 21.66
N ASN A 200 16.65 -2.76 21.35
CA ASN A 200 17.96 -3.39 21.27
C ASN A 200 18.30 -3.85 19.85
N ARG A 201 19.59 -4.07 19.59
CA ARG A 201 20.08 -4.61 18.30
C ARG A 201 19.46 -5.96 17.92
N TYR A 202 19.19 -6.80 18.91
CA TYR A 202 18.54 -8.09 18.68
C TYR A 202 17.08 -7.89 18.27
N ASP A 203 16.40 -6.86 18.77
CA ASP A 203 15.05 -6.50 18.35
C ASP A 203 15.06 -6.01 16.90
N PHE A 204 16.08 -5.24 16.49
CA PHE A 204 16.26 -4.81 15.11
C PHE A 204 16.48 -6.01 14.15
N ILE A 205 17.40 -6.91 14.48
CA ILE A 205 17.65 -8.12 13.68
C ILE A 205 16.39 -9.00 13.63
N THR A 206 15.69 -9.12 14.76
CA THR A 206 14.43 -9.86 14.84
C THR A 206 13.37 -9.23 13.95
N GLU A 207 13.23 -7.90 13.95
CA GLU A 207 12.29 -7.20 13.05
C GLU A 207 12.65 -7.41 11.57
N CYS A 208 13.93 -7.29 11.19
CA CYS A 208 14.37 -7.56 9.83
C CYS A 208 14.05 -9.01 9.39
N LEU A 209 14.27 -9.99 10.27
CA LEU A 209 13.92 -11.38 10.00
C LEU A 209 12.40 -11.60 9.95
N LEU A 210 11.61 -10.84 10.71
CA LEU A 210 10.15 -10.93 10.73
C LEU A 210 9.48 -10.30 9.50
N VAL A 211 10.17 -9.45 8.73
CA VAL A 211 9.63 -8.86 7.49
C VAL A 211 9.24 -9.95 6.48
N PHE A 212 10.13 -10.89 6.19
CA PHE A 212 9.88 -11.98 5.23
C PHE A 212 8.67 -12.86 5.58
N PRO A 213 8.56 -13.43 6.80
CA PRO A 213 7.39 -14.22 7.18
C PRO A 213 6.12 -13.38 7.27
N ARG A 214 6.18 -12.08 7.57
CA ARG A 214 5.00 -11.19 7.48
C ARG A 214 4.50 -11.09 6.04
N ILE A 215 5.37 -10.83 5.08
CA ILE A 215 5.02 -10.78 3.65
C ILE A 215 4.49 -12.12 3.14
N PHE A 216 5.15 -13.21 3.53
CA PHE A 216 4.73 -14.54 3.12
C PHE A 216 3.38 -14.92 3.72
N SER A 217 3.18 -14.69 5.03
CA SER A 217 1.93 -15.02 5.71
C SER A 217 0.73 -14.21 5.20
N THR A 218 0.86 -12.90 4.98
CA THR A 218 -0.25 -12.09 4.44
C THR A 218 -0.62 -12.52 3.03
N THR A 219 0.37 -12.80 2.19
CA THR A 219 0.15 -13.31 0.83
C THR A 219 -0.51 -14.69 0.87
N PHE A 220 -0.01 -15.61 1.70
CA PHE A 220 -0.58 -16.95 1.86
C PHE A 220 -2.04 -16.91 2.32
N VAL A 221 -2.39 -16.07 3.30
CA VAL A 221 -3.76 -15.90 3.77
C VAL A 221 -4.67 -15.41 2.64
N ALA A 222 -4.22 -14.46 1.82
CA ALA A 222 -4.99 -13.99 0.67
C ALA A 222 -5.25 -15.11 -0.36
N PHE A 223 -4.24 -15.93 -0.68
CA PHE A 223 -4.39 -17.08 -1.57
C PHE A 223 -5.31 -18.17 -0.99
N TYR A 224 -5.22 -18.43 0.32
CA TYR A 224 -6.08 -19.38 1.00
C TYR A 224 -7.56 -18.93 1.01
N LEU A 225 -7.82 -17.65 1.31
CA LEU A 225 -9.15 -17.07 1.26
C LEU A 225 -9.72 -17.13 -0.16
N TRP A 226 -8.92 -16.77 -1.15
CA TRP A 226 -9.31 -16.88 -2.55
C TRP A 226 -9.64 -18.33 -2.94
N GLY A 227 -8.79 -19.29 -2.59
CA GLY A 227 -9.03 -20.71 -2.86
C GLY A 227 -10.29 -21.26 -2.17
N SER A 228 -10.59 -20.77 -0.96
CA SER A 228 -11.80 -21.14 -0.23
C SER A 228 -13.06 -20.56 -0.88
N LEU A 229 -13.00 -19.29 -1.32
CA LEU A 229 -14.12 -18.59 -1.95
C LEU A 229 -14.43 -19.16 -3.35
N LYS A 230 -13.41 -19.68 -4.04
CA LYS A 230 -13.52 -20.29 -5.37
C LYS A 230 -14.24 -21.65 -5.37
N ARG A 231 -14.25 -22.41 -4.26
CA ARG A 231 -14.89 -23.74 -4.19
C ARG A 231 -16.40 -23.72 -4.48
N GLY A 232 -17.06 -22.57 -4.38
CA GLY A 232 -18.51 -22.42 -4.62
C GLY A 232 -18.91 -21.99 -6.04
N LYS A 233 -17.98 -21.56 -6.91
CA LYS A 233 -18.27 -21.13 -8.28
C LYS A 233 -17.11 -21.50 -9.22
N PRO A 234 -17.21 -22.60 -10.00
CA PRO A 234 -16.28 -22.85 -11.10
C PRO A 234 -16.57 -21.84 -12.22
N ASP A 235 -15.51 -21.30 -12.82
CA ASP A 235 -15.49 -20.35 -13.95
C ASP A 235 -15.86 -18.91 -13.57
N LYS A 236 -14.97 -17.92 -13.74
CA LYS A 236 -14.60 -17.37 -15.06
C LYS A 236 -13.16 -16.84 -15.19
N ASP A 237 -12.36 -16.72 -14.13
CA ASP A 237 -11.06 -15.99 -14.13
C ASP A 237 -9.79 -16.87 -14.07
N THR A 238 -9.92 -18.17 -14.33
CA THR A 238 -8.81 -19.14 -14.18
C THR A 238 -7.78 -19.08 -15.31
N HIS A 239 -8.18 -18.53 -16.45
CA HIS A 239 -7.41 -18.58 -17.68
C HIS A 239 -6.04 -17.88 -17.58
N VAL A 240 -5.91 -16.78 -16.83
CA VAL A 240 -4.59 -16.09 -16.68
C VAL A 240 -3.57 -16.95 -15.94
N TRP A 241 -3.98 -17.65 -14.88
CA TRP A 241 -3.10 -18.55 -14.14
C TRP A 241 -2.78 -19.80 -14.95
N ASP A 242 -3.75 -20.34 -15.68
CA ASP A 242 -3.52 -21.49 -16.55
C ASP A 242 -2.55 -21.14 -17.70
N ILE A 243 -2.64 -19.93 -18.26
CA ILE A 243 -1.68 -19.40 -19.25
C ILE A 243 -0.28 -19.29 -18.63
N LEU A 244 -0.16 -18.71 -17.45
CA LEU A 244 1.15 -18.57 -16.80
C LEU A 244 1.74 -19.94 -16.43
N TYR A 245 0.91 -20.87 -15.95
CA TYR A 245 1.33 -22.22 -15.61
C TYR A 245 1.77 -23.02 -16.84
N SER A 246 1.04 -22.89 -17.97
CA SER A 246 1.39 -23.51 -19.26
C SER A 246 2.72 -23.02 -19.85
N LYS A 247 3.24 -21.87 -19.41
CA LYS A 247 4.56 -21.39 -19.83
C LYS A 247 5.72 -22.08 -19.13
N PHE A 248 5.49 -22.61 -17.93
CA PHE A 248 6.52 -23.27 -17.12
C PHE A 248 6.34 -24.79 -17.06
N THR A 249 5.18 -25.30 -17.47
CA THR A 249 4.81 -26.73 -17.43
C THR A 249 4.10 -27.11 -18.72
N ASP A 250 4.10 -28.39 -19.09
CA ASP A 250 3.43 -28.93 -20.29
C ASP A 250 1.87 -28.94 -20.22
N HIS A 251 1.26 -28.06 -19.44
CA HIS A 251 -0.20 -27.96 -19.34
C HIS A 251 -0.80 -27.34 -20.61
N LYS A 252 -1.79 -28.02 -21.23
CA LYS A 252 -2.48 -27.55 -22.44
C LYS A 252 -3.99 -27.60 -22.28
N SER A 253 -4.62 -26.45 -22.41
CA SER A 253 -6.06 -26.23 -22.55
C SER A 253 -6.36 -25.37 -23.78
N PHE A 254 -7.60 -25.37 -24.26
CA PHE A 254 -8.02 -24.57 -25.41
C PHE A 254 -7.64 -23.07 -25.27
N HIS A 255 -7.89 -22.48 -24.09
CA HIS A 255 -7.50 -21.10 -23.82
C HIS A 255 -5.99 -20.92 -23.81
N THR A 256 -5.23 -21.79 -23.14
CA THR A 256 -3.76 -21.67 -23.14
C THR A 256 -3.20 -21.73 -24.55
N LEU A 257 -3.69 -22.63 -25.41
CA LEU A 257 -3.24 -22.76 -26.80
C LEU A 257 -3.48 -21.50 -27.62
N ILE A 258 -4.63 -20.85 -27.45
CA ILE A 258 -4.93 -19.58 -28.15
C ILE A 258 -3.89 -18.51 -27.80
N TYR A 259 -3.50 -18.41 -26.53
CA TYR A 259 -2.56 -17.39 -26.08
C TYR A 259 -1.10 -17.76 -26.35
N THR A 260 -0.69 -19.01 -26.10
CA THR A 260 0.71 -19.44 -26.26
C THR A 260 1.16 -19.55 -27.71
N CYS A 261 0.24 -19.71 -28.66
CA CYS A 261 0.57 -19.74 -30.09
C CYS A 261 0.79 -18.35 -30.70
N SER A 262 0.59 -17.27 -29.95
CA SER A 262 0.82 -15.91 -30.42
C SER A 262 2.13 -15.34 -29.85
N ASP A 263 3.00 -14.85 -30.74
CA ASP A 263 4.29 -14.20 -30.40
C ASP A 263 4.15 -13.08 -29.35
N VAL A 264 2.96 -12.49 -29.24
CA VAL A 264 2.63 -11.39 -28.33
C VAL A 264 2.70 -11.83 -26.86
N PHE A 265 2.38 -13.09 -26.58
CA PHE A 265 2.40 -13.66 -25.23
C PHE A 265 3.68 -14.44 -24.95
N ASP A 266 4.63 -14.47 -25.87
CA ASP A 266 5.90 -15.17 -25.66
C ASP A 266 6.81 -14.42 -24.67
N PHE A 267 7.89 -15.07 -24.24
CA PHE A 267 8.95 -14.44 -23.45
C PHE A 267 9.57 -13.27 -24.21
N MET A 268 10.09 -12.28 -23.48
CA MET A 268 10.74 -11.14 -24.13
C MET A 268 12.06 -11.57 -24.79
N PRO A 269 12.25 -11.32 -26.10
CA PRO A 269 13.51 -11.63 -26.76
C PRO A 269 14.60 -10.64 -26.32
N LEU A 270 15.83 -11.14 -26.15
CA LEU A 270 16.99 -10.33 -25.74
C LEU A 270 17.30 -9.17 -26.70
N SER A 271 16.89 -9.30 -27.97
CA SER A 271 16.99 -8.23 -28.97
C SER A 271 16.26 -6.96 -28.55
N THR A 272 15.17 -7.08 -27.77
CA THR A 272 14.44 -5.93 -27.23
C THR A 272 15.30 -5.15 -26.25
N ILE A 273 15.96 -5.84 -25.32
CA ILE A 273 16.85 -5.21 -24.33
C ILE A 273 18.04 -4.54 -25.03
N ILE A 274 18.62 -5.20 -26.04
CA ILE A 274 19.72 -4.65 -26.85
C ILE A 274 19.28 -3.38 -27.62
N ASN A 275 18.07 -3.37 -28.18
CA ASN A 275 17.55 -2.18 -28.86
C ASN A 275 17.27 -1.04 -27.87
N MET A 276 16.74 -1.35 -26.69
CA MET A 276 16.54 -0.35 -25.63
C MET A 276 17.85 0.13 -24.98
N SER A 277 18.92 -0.66 -25.05
CA SER A 277 20.26 -0.22 -24.64
C SER A 277 20.90 0.67 -25.70
N LYS A 278 20.64 0.42 -27.00
CA LYS A 278 21.07 1.31 -28.10
C LYS A 278 20.42 2.70 -28.03
N THR A 279 19.17 2.79 -27.58
CA THR A 279 18.51 4.08 -27.33
C THR A 279 18.97 4.76 -26.04
N LEU A 280 20.00 4.22 -25.36
CA LEU A 280 20.56 4.66 -24.08
C LEU A 280 19.58 4.65 -22.89
N LEU A 281 18.32 4.26 -23.09
CA LEU A 281 17.31 4.28 -22.03
C LEU A 281 17.67 3.34 -20.87
N VAL A 282 18.03 2.09 -21.16
CA VAL A 282 18.40 1.09 -20.14
C VAL A 282 19.68 1.52 -19.38
N PRO A 283 20.78 1.91 -20.05
CA PRO A 283 21.97 2.44 -19.37
C PRO A 283 21.68 3.63 -18.46
N ILE A 284 20.90 4.61 -18.93
CA ILE A 284 20.55 5.81 -18.15
C ILE A 284 19.78 5.42 -16.89
N VAL A 285 18.77 4.57 -17.01
CA VAL A 285 17.95 4.14 -15.86
C VAL A 285 18.78 3.34 -14.85
N LEU A 286 19.70 2.48 -15.31
CA LEU A 286 20.60 1.75 -14.41
C LEU A 286 21.53 2.72 -13.66
N ILE A 287 22.16 3.67 -14.35
CA ILE A 287 23.02 4.69 -13.71
C ILE A 287 22.24 5.49 -12.66
N ILE A 288 21.02 5.94 -12.99
CA ILE A 288 20.16 6.66 -12.04
C ILE A 288 19.84 5.78 -10.83
N SER A 289 19.48 4.51 -11.05
CA SER A 289 19.13 3.62 -9.94
C SER A 289 20.30 3.41 -8.98
N VAL A 290 21.53 3.29 -9.51
CA VAL A 290 22.76 3.19 -8.70
C VAL A 290 23.02 4.51 -7.97
N ASN A 291 22.93 5.66 -8.66
CA ASN A 291 23.15 6.97 -8.06
C ASN A 291 22.13 7.30 -6.96
N VAL A 292 20.87 6.89 -7.12
CA VAL A 292 19.83 7.05 -6.10
C VAL A 292 20.18 6.25 -4.85
N VAL A 293 20.61 5.00 -5.00
CA VAL A 293 21.00 4.15 -3.88
C VAL A 293 22.26 4.69 -3.20
N ASP A 294 23.26 5.12 -3.97
CA ASP A 294 24.48 5.74 -3.45
C ASP A 294 24.19 7.05 -2.70
N PHE A 295 23.27 7.88 -3.22
CA PHE A 295 22.80 9.08 -2.54
C PHE A 295 22.16 8.75 -1.19
N TRP A 296 21.26 7.75 -1.13
CA TRP A 296 20.65 7.34 0.14
C TRP A 296 21.68 6.84 1.15
N ILE A 297 22.69 6.09 0.69
CA ILE A 297 23.78 5.59 1.54
C ILE A 297 24.63 6.74 2.07
N LYS A 298 25.06 7.67 1.20
CA LYS A 298 25.87 8.83 1.58
C LYS A 298 25.13 9.78 2.51
N ASP A 299 23.86 10.08 2.22
CA ASP A 299 23.01 10.94 3.06
C ASP A 299 22.78 10.33 4.45
N ALA A 300 22.55 9.01 4.53
CA ALA A 300 22.46 8.30 5.80
C ALA A 300 23.79 8.34 6.58
N TYR A 301 24.92 8.17 5.88
CA TYR A 301 26.25 8.23 6.49
C TYR A 301 26.53 9.61 7.09
N VAL A 302 26.35 10.68 6.31
CA VAL A 302 26.59 12.07 6.76
C VAL A 302 25.72 12.42 7.97
N ARG A 303 24.44 12.03 7.97
CA ARG A 303 23.56 12.25 9.13
C ARG A 303 24.03 11.48 10.36
N SER A 304 24.37 10.20 10.19
CA SER A 304 24.86 9.37 11.29
C SER A 304 26.15 9.94 11.91
N GLU A 305 27.05 10.43 11.08
CA GLU A 305 28.30 11.05 11.53
C GLU A 305 28.04 12.36 12.29
N SER A 306 27.12 13.21 11.80
CA SER A 306 26.77 14.47 12.47
C SER A 306 26.15 14.26 13.86
N GLU A 307 25.33 13.21 14.02
CA GLU A 307 24.73 12.85 15.29
C GLU A 307 25.79 12.34 16.28
N MET A 308 26.72 11.50 15.82
CA MET A 308 27.83 11.00 16.63
C MET A 308 28.78 12.09 17.10
N ARG A 309 29.12 13.04 16.22
CA ARG A 309 29.97 14.18 16.57
C ARG A 309 29.33 15.02 17.67
N SER A 310 28.04 15.31 17.54
CA SER A 310 27.26 16.01 18.57
C SER A 310 27.30 15.26 19.90
N ALA A 311 27.01 13.95 19.90
CA ALA A 311 27.02 13.12 21.10
C ALA A 311 28.40 13.06 21.79
N ASN A 312 29.48 12.93 21.00
CA ASN A 312 30.84 12.88 21.53
C ASN A 312 31.27 14.23 22.13
N GLN A 313 30.82 15.35 21.57
CA GLN A 313 31.08 16.68 22.12
C GLN A 313 30.45 16.87 23.51
N TYR A 314 29.22 16.41 23.73
CA TYR A 314 28.59 16.41 25.05
C TYR A 314 29.34 15.53 26.06
N LEU A 315 29.82 14.37 25.62
CA LEU A 315 30.57 13.45 26.47
C LEU A 315 31.93 14.05 26.86
N HIS A 316 32.64 14.69 25.92
CA HIS A 316 33.95 15.28 26.18
C HIS A 316 33.89 16.42 27.19
N ASN A 317 32.79 17.21 27.18
CA ASN A 317 32.54 18.25 28.19
C ASN A 317 32.21 17.68 29.59
N GLY A 318 31.82 16.40 29.70
CA GLY A 318 31.50 15.74 30.97
C GLY A 318 32.64 14.90 31.57
N ILE A 319 33.63 14.49 30.76
CA ILE A 319 34.71 13.55 31.15
C ILE A 319 35.87 14.23 31.89
N ASP A 320 35.98 15.57 31.87
CA ASP A 320 37.03 16.30 32.61
C ASP A 320 37.03 16.03 34.13
N ASN A 321 36.00 15.35 34.66
CA ASN A 321 35.84 15.03 36.08
C ASN A 321 36.35 13.66 36.56
N ASN A 322 36.77 12.68 35.73
CA ASN A 322 37.24 11.41 36.30
C ASN A 322 38.13 10.53 35.38
N ARG A 323 39.41 10.34 35.74
CA ARG A 323 40.47 9.84 34.82
C ARG A 323 41.01 8.41 35.02
N ARG A 324 40.52 7.61 35.98
CA ARG A 324 41.18 6.31 36.32
C ARG A 324 40.49 5.02 35.84
N ASN A 325 39.21 5.05 35.44
CA ASN A 325 38.47 3.83 35.00
C ASN A 325 38.53 3.55 33.47
N ALA A 326 39.46 4.16 32.74
CA ALA A 326 39.36 4.38 31.29
C ALA A 326 39.85 3.23 30.38
N ALA A 327 40.75 2.35 30.85
CA ALA A 327 41.43 1.39 29.98
C ALA A 327 40.62 0.11 29.69
N ASN A 328 40.04 -0.54 30.71
CA ASN A 328 39.16 -1.72 30.53
C ASN A 328 37.80 -1.34 29.92
N ASN A 329 37.29 -0.15 30.22
CA ASN A 329 36.09 0.38 29.56
C ASN A 329 36.34 0.63 28.06
N ARG A 330 37.55 0.99 27.63
CA ARG A 330 37.83 1.34 26.23
C ARG A 330 37.58 0.18 25.25
N GLN A 331 38.03 -1.04 25.55
CA GLN A 331 37.81 -2.18 24.66
C GLN A 331 36.32 -2.62 24.60
N VAL A 332 35.63 -2.62 25.73
CA VAL A 332 34.19 -2.92 25.81
C VAL A 332 33.37 -1.83 25.11
N ASN A 333 33.77 -0.56 25.26
CA ASN A 333 33.14 0.58 24.59
C ASN A 333 33.38 0.58 23.09
N VAL A 334 34.58 0.25 22.58
CA VAL A 334 34.84 0.21 21.12
C VAL A 334 33.96 -0.83 20.40
N ALA A 335 33.73 -2.00 21.01
CA ALA A 335 32.84 -3.02 20.46
C ALA A 335 31.35 -2.68 20.61
N LYS A 336 30.99 -1.85 21.59
CA LYS A 336 29.64 -1.31 21.81
C LYS A 336 29.35 -0.14 20.86
N ASP A 337 30.28 0.81 20.74
CA ASP A 337 30.28 1.93 19.79
C ASP A 337 30.13 1.46 18.35
N LYS A 338 30.95 0.50 17.87
CA LYS A 338 30.82 -0.03 16.50
C LYS A 338 29.43 -0.64 16.22
N LYS A 339 28.74 -1.15 17.25
CA LYS A 339 27.41 -1.77 17.13
C LYS A 339 26.28 -0.73 17.27
N ASP A 340 26.48 0.31 18.07
CA ASP A 340 25.59 1.47 18.15
C ASP A 340 25.67 2.30 16.87
N ILE A 341 26.83 2.33 16.21
CA ILE A 341 27.05 3.00 14.92
C ILE A 341 26.10 2.49 13.82
N LEU A 342 25.98 1.16 13.66
CA LEU A 342 25.10 0.57 12.66
C LEU A 342 23.62 0.90 12.93
N MET A 343 23.21 0.89 14.21
CA MET A 343 21.83 1.22 14.59
C MET A 343 21.51 2.68 14.31
N VAL A 344 22.42 3.61 14.64
CA VAL A 344 22.30 5.03 14.33
C VAL A 344 22.21 5.25 12.82
N TYR A 345 23.04 4.56 12.03
CA TYR A 345 23.01 4.62 10.58
C TYR A 345 21.65 4.18 10.00
N VAL A 346 21.15 3.00 10.38
CA VAL A 346 19.88 2.49 9.85
C VAL A 346 18.70 3.38 10.24
N ARG A 347 18.70 3.92 11.47
CA ARG A 347 17.66 4.86 11.91
C ARG A 347 17.66 6.16 11.10
N ASN A 348 18.83 6.57 10.62
CA ASN A 348 18.99 7.80 9.85
C ASN A 348 18.85 7.60 8.32
N LEU A 349 18.65 6.36 7.87
CA LEU A 349 18.35 6.03 6.48
C LEU A 349 16.95 6.52 6.11
N LYS A 350 16.87 7.71 5.51
CA LYS A 350 15.61 8.24 4.96
C LYS A 350 15.54 7.96 3.48
N ILE A 351 14.61 7.09 3.12
CA ILE A 351 14.32 6.74 1.72
C ILE A 351 13.10 7.56 1.28
N ASP A 352 13.20 8.23 0.13
CA ASP A 352 12.05 8.90 -0.47
C ASP A 352 11.03 7.85 -0.94
N PRO A 353 9.80 7.82 -0.36
CA PRO A 353 8.79 6.82 -0.70
C PRO A 353 8.42 6.82 -2.19
N ALA A 354 8.35 7.99 -2.82
CA ALA A 354 7.94 8.10 -4.22
C ALA A 354 9.01 7.52 -5.16
N VAL A 355 10.29 7.78 -4.88
CA VAL A 355 11.40 7.24 -5.68
C VAL A 355 11.50 5.72 -5.49
N PHE A 356 11.40 5.23 -4.25
CA PHE A 356 11.42 3.79 -3.98
C PHE A 356 10.26 3.06 -4.67
N TYR A 357 9.04 3.62 -4.60
CA TYR A 357 7.88 3.05 -5.29
C TYR A 357 8.12 2.91 -6.79
N ASN A 358 8.65 3.95 -7.44
CA ASN A 358 8.90 3.91 -8.88
C ASN A 358 9.99 2.91 -9.27
N LEU A 359 11.03 2.73 -8.44
CA LEU A 359 12.07 1.71 -8.63
C LEU A 359 11.50 0.29 -8.45
N ALA A 360 10.71 0.07 -7.40
CA ALA A 360 10.06 -1.22 -7.14
C ALA A 360 9.06 -1.58 -8.24
N MET A 361 8.24 -0.63 -8.70
CA MET A 361 7.31 -0.82 -9.82
C MET A 361 8.04 -1.15 -11.12
N MET A 362 9.18 -0.52 -11.40
CA MET A 362 10.00 -0.87 -12.56
C MET A 362 10.48 -2.32 -12.49
N ALA A 363 10.95 -2.79 -11.33
CA ALA A 363 11.39 -4.17 -11.15
C ALA A 363 10.24 -5.16 -11.39
N VAL A 364 9.05 -4.87 -10.85
CA VAL A 364 7.85 -5.71 -11.07
C VAL A 364 7.44 -5.73 -12.55
N PHE A 365 7.36 -4.57 -13.20
CA PHE A 365 7.07 -4.51 -14.63
C PHE A 365 8.16 -5.15 -15.48
N GLY A 366 9.42 -5.14 -15.03
CA GLY A 366 10.53 -5.84 -15.67
C GLY A 366 10.31 -7.36 -15.66
N LEU A 367 9.95 -7.90 -14.50
CA LEU A 367 9.61 -9.32 -14.34
C LEU A 367 8.39 -9.69 -15.20
N MET A 368 7.32 -8.89 -15.14
CA MET A 368 6.11 -9.13 -15.94
C MET A 368 6.39 -9.08 -17.44
N ALA A 369 7.18 -8.11 -17.89
CA ALA A 369 7.53 -7.96 -19.29
C ALA A 369 8.46 -9.09 -19.78
N GLY A 370 9.32 -9.62 -18.92
CA GLY A 370 10.11 -10.82 -19.22
C GLY A 370 9.23 -12.04 -19.52
N LEU A 371 8.11 -12.19 -18.81
CA LEU A 371 7.17 -13.30 -18.96
C LEU A 371 6.22 -13.16 -20.16
N VAL A 372 5.82 -11.93 -20.48
CA VAL A 372 4.85 -11.60 -21.56
C VAL A 372 5.34 -10.41 -22.35
N MET A 373 5.71 -10.62 -23.62
CA MET A 373 6.30 -9.60 -24.50
C MET A 373 5.44 -8.34 -24.63
N ARG A 374 4.10 -8.47 -24.64
CA ARG A 374 3.18 -7.31 -24.69
C ARG A 374 3.32 -6.36 -23.49
N LEU A 375 3.71 -6.86 -22.32
CA LEU A 375 3.85 -6.05 -21.10
C LEU A 375 5.12 -5.18 -21.10
N LYS A 376 5.98 -5.29 -22.12
CA LYS A 376 7.12 -4.38 -22.32
C LYS A 376 6.71 -2.91 -22.42
N LEU A 377 5.48 -2.63 -22.84
CA LEU A 377 4.95 -1.26 -22.93
C LEU A 377 4.88 -0.59 -21.54
N LEU A 378 4.48 -1.33 -20.50
CA LEU A 378 4.46 -0.84 -19.12
C LEU A 378 5.88 -0.65 -18.57
N LEU A 379 6.79 -1.54 -18.92
CA LEU A 379 8.19 -1.43 -18.54
C LEU A 379 8.85 -0.19 -19.17
N THR A 380 8.63 0.05 -20.47
CA THR A 380 9.19 1.21 -21.18
C THR A 380 8.71 2.54 -20.60
N THR A 381 7.42 2.67 -20.28
CA THR A 381 6.88 3.92 -19.71
C THR A 381 7.46 4.17 -18.33
N GLN A 382 7.59 3.13 -17.50
CA GLN A 382 8.19 3.27 -16.17
C GLN A 382 9.67 3.62 -16.22
N MET A 383 10.42 3.06 -17.17
CA MET A 383 11.81 3.47 -17.43
C MET A 383 11.90 4.95 -17.83
N CYS A 384 11.00 5.44 -18.68
CA CYS A 384 10.96 6.86 -19.05
C CYS A 384 10.67 7.75 -17.83
N ILE A 385 9.73 7.38 -16.96
CA ILE A 385 9.44 8.12 -15.73
C ILE A 385 10.68 8.19 -14.83
N LEU A 386 11.37 7.07 -14.62
CA LEU A 386 12.61 7.05 -13.83
C LEU A 386 13.74 7.84 -14.50
N SER A 387 13.82 7.85 -15.83
CA SER A 387 14.82 8.65 -16.55
C SER A 387 14.67 10.15 -16.30
N SER A 388 13.45 10.64 -16.00
CA SER A 388 13.22 12.05 -15.66
C SER A 388 13.89 12.49 -14.35
N LEU A 389 14.27 11.54 -13.48
CA LEU A 389 14.97 11.84 -12.22
C LEU A 389 16.37 12.44 -12.44
N VAL A 390 16.99 12.30 -13.62
CA VAL A 390 18.27 12.95 -13.97
C VAL A 390 18.18 14.47 -13.83
N VAL A 391 17.01 15.05 -14.08
CA VAL A 391 16.82 16.50 -14.04
C VAL A 391 16.94 17.04 -12.62
N LYS A 392 16.61 16.23 -11.60
CA LYS A 392 16.71 16.64 -10.19
C LYS A 392 18.17 16.84 -9.80
N LYS A 393 18.47 18.01 -9.22
CA LYS A 393 19.81 18.41 -8.76
C LYS A 393 20.49 17.39 -7.85
N TYR A 394 19.71 16.65 -7.04
CA TYR A 394 20.21 15.64 -6.10
C TYR A 394 20.67 14.33 -6.76
N PHE A 395 20.16 13.99 -7.95
CA PHE A 395 20.43 12.72 -8.64
C PHE A 395 21.15 12.91 -9.98
N ARG A 396 21.66 14.12 -10.22
CA ARG A 396 22.39 14.46 -11.44
C ARG A 396 23.72 13.72 -11.45
N VAL A 397 23.97 12.99 -12.55
CA VAL A 397 25.22 12.26 -12.85
C VAL A 397 26.40 13.23 -12.88
#